data_AF-A0A7C5BJV0-F1
#
_entry.id   AF-A0A7C5BJV0-F1
#
_cell.length_a   1.000
_cell.length_b   1.000
_cell.length_c   1.000
_cell.angle_alpha   90.00
_cell.angle_beta   90.00
_cell.angle_gamma   90.00
#
_symmetry.space_group_name_H-M   'P 1'
#
loop_
_entity.id
_entity.type
_entity.pdbx_description
1 polymer ?
#
loop_
_entity_poly.entity_id
_entity_poly.type
_entity_poly.pdbx_seq_one_letter_code
_entity_poly.pdbx_strand_id
1 'polypeptide(L)'
;MSEQKVEELNRIANEIRRLVLVTVHKAGAGHTGGALSIPELLSVLYFDAMKIDPSRPDWLGRDRFILSKGHASVALYAALCLRGYFGRECMCEFD
;
A
#
# COMPACT_ATOMS: atom_id res chain seq x y z
N MET A 1 15.27 9.26 11.50
CA MET A 1 14.94 7.84 11.26
C MET A 1 16.25 7.05 11.24
N SER A 2 16.32 5.87 11.86
CA SER A 2 17.54 5.05 11.82
C SER A 2 17.74 4.43 10.43
N GLU A 3 18.97 4.08 10.05
CA GLU A 3 19.26 3.39 8.79
C GLU A 3 18.47 2.08 8.66
N GLN A 4 18.38 1.32 9.75
CA GLN A 4 17.58 0.08 9.81
C GLN A 4 16.10 0.32 9.46
N LYS A 5 15.53 1.43 9.94
CA LYS A 5 14.14 1.80 9.66
C LYS A 5 13.96 2.23 8.20
N VAL A 6 14.91 2.96 7.63
CA VAL A 6 14.93 3.29 6.19
C VAL A 6 14.95 2.00 5.35
N GLU A 7 15.79 1.04 5.70
CA GLU A 7 15.90 -0.24 4.99
C GLU A 7 14.61 -1.08 5.08
N GLU A 8 13.97 -1.12 6.25
CA GLU A 8 12.65 -1.73 6.42
C GLU A 8 11.61 -1.12 5.47
N LEU A 9 11.52 0.21 5.44
CA LEU A 9 10.55 0.94 4.62
C LEU A 9 10.82 0.77 3.11
N ASN A 10 12.09 0.68 2.70
CA ASN A 10 12.47 0.36 1.32
C ASN A 10 12.05 -1.08 0.94
N ARG A 11 12.21 -2.05 1.84
CA ARG A 11 11.73 -3.43 1.60
C ARG A 11 10.21 -3.47 1.43
N ILE A 12 9.47 -2.73 2.25
CA ILE A 12 8.01 -2.61 2.13
C ILE A 12 7.62 -1.95 0.80
N ALA A 13 8.29 -0.86 0.40
CA ALA A 13 8.04 -0.21 -0.88
C ALA A 13 8.28 -1.16 -2.07
N ASN A 14 9.33 -1.99 -2.03
CA ASN A 14 9.59 -2.99 -3.06
C ASN A 14 8.54 -4.11 -3.07
N GLU A 15 8.03 -4.52 -1.92
CA GLU A 15 6.95 -5.50 -1.86
C GLU A 15 5.62 -4.93 -2.40
N ILE A 16 5.33 -3.64 -2.16
CA ILE A 16 4.22 -2.93 -2.79
C ILE A 16 4.37 -2.98 -4.33
N ARG A 17 5.56 -2.67 -4.87
CA ARG A 17 5.81 -2.77 -6.33
C ARG A 17 5.54 -4.16 -6.86
N ARG A 18 6.04 -5.20 -6.17
CA ARG A 18 5.84 -6.59 -6.57
C ARG A 18 4.36 -6.94 -6.62
N LEU A 19 3.59 -6.57 -5.58
CA LEU A 19 2.15 -6.80 -5.54
C LEU A 19 1.41 -6.05 -6.65
N VAL A 20 1.77 -4.80 -6.93
CA VAL A 20 1.19 -4.02 -8.04
C VAL A 20 1.39 -4.73 -9.37
N LEU A 21 2.62 -5.16 -9.67
CA LEU A 21 2.94 -5.84 -10.92
C LEU A 21 2.19 -7.16 -11.08
N VAL A 22 2.14 -7.99 -10.02
CA VAL A 22 1.41 -9.27 -10.03
C VAL A 22 -0.09 -9.05 -10.21
N THR A 23 -0.65 -8.06 -9.51
CA THR A 23 -2.09 -7.77 -9.51
C THR A 23 -2.54 -7.26 -10.88
N VAL A 24 -1.86 -6.24 -11.42
CA VAL A 24 -2.18 -5.68 -12.75
C VAL A 24 -1.98 -6.72 -13.85
N HIS A 25 -0.94 -7.55 -13.76
CA HIS A 25 -0.73 -8.62 -14.74
C HIS A 25 -1.88 -9.63 -14.73
N LYS A 26 -2.35 -10.02 -13.53
CA LYS A 26 -3.46 -10.97 -13.38
C LYS A 26 -4.79 -10.40 -13.86
N ALA A 27 -5.07 -9.13 -13.55
CA ALA A 27 -6.30 -8.47 -13.98
C ALA A 27 -6.34 -8.19 -15.49
N GLY A 28 -5.17 -8.10 -16.14
CA GLY A 28 -5.06 -7.71 -17.55
C GLY A 28 -5.33 -6.21 -17.79
N ALA A 29 -5.59 -5.46 -16.74
CA ALA A 29 -5.88 -4.03 -16.75
C ALA A 29 -5.32 -3.34 -15.49
N GLY A 30 -5.07 -2.03 -15.58
CA GLY A 30 -4.60 -1.22 -14.45
C GLY A 30 -3.65 -0.09 -14.84
N HIS A 31 -3.44 0.89 -13.95
CA HIS A 31 -2.57 2.06 -14.18
C HIS A 31 -1.20 1.89 -13.50
N THR A 32 -0.34 1.07 -14.11
CA THR A 32 0.97 0.68 -13.54
C THR A 32 1.88 1.87 -13.26
N GLY A 33 1.99 2.83 -14.20
CA GLY A 33 2.89 3.97 -14.04
C GLY A 33 2.55 4.84 -12.82
N GLY A 34 1.27 5.17 -12.65
CA GLY A 34 0.80 5.92 -11.49
C GLY A 34 0.94 5.16 -10.17
N ALA A 35 0.74 3.84 -10.18
CA ALA A 35 0.88 2.99 -9.00
C ALA A 35 2.35 2.83 -8.56
N LEU A 36 3.28 2.66 -9.51
CA LEU A 36 4.71 2.46 -9.22
C LEU A 36 5.45 3.73 -8.77
N SER A 37 4.83 4.91 -8.88
CA SER A 37 5.45 6.19 -8.49
C SER A 37 5.26 6.59 -7.02
N ILE A 38 4.46 5.86 -6.25
CA ILE A 38 4.13 6.15 -4.84
C ILE A 38 4.48 5.08 -3.78
N PRO A 39 5.17 3.94 -4.05
CA PRO A 39 5.48 2.96 -3.01
C PRO A 39 6.25 3.48 -1.80
N GLU A 40 7.25 4.35 -1.97
CA GLU A 40 8.00 4.96 -0.86
C GLU A 40 7.10 5.83 0.02
N LEU A 41 6.22 6.62 -0.61
CA LEU A 41 5.27 7.45 0.13
C LEU A 41 4.33 6.57 0.97
N LEU A 42 3.79 5.51 0.36
CA LEU A 42 2.86 4.61 1.04
C LEU A 42 3.54 3.80 2.14
N SER A 43 4.79 3.36 1.95
CA SER A 43 5.52 2.65 3.01
C SER A 43 5.75 3.55 4.22
N VAL A 44 6.19 4.79 4.02
CA VAL A 44 6.38 5.75 5.11
C VAL A 44 5.04 6.07 5.80
N LEU A 45 3.99 6.39 5.04
CA LEU A 45 2.69 6.74 5.63
C LEU A 45 2.10 5.60 6.45
N TYR A 46 2.02 4.39 5.90
CA TYR A 46 1.31 3.28 6.54
C TYR A 46 2.14 2.50 7.58
N PHE A 47 3.48 2.60 7.56
CA PHE A 47 4.35 1.78 8.41
C PHE A 47 5.27 2.60 9.33
N ASP A 48 5.13 3.94 9.33
CA ASP A 48 5.89 4.82 10.23
C ASP A 48 5.07 6.05 10.67
N ALA A 49 4.61 6.88 9.72
CA ALA A 49 4.13 8.22 10.04
C ALA A 49 2.68 8.29 10.56
N MET A 50 1.76 7.50 10.00
CA MET A 50 0.35 7.59 10.38
C MET A 50 0.04 6.81 11.66
N LYS A 51 -0.77 7.42 12.52
CA LYS A 51 -1.37 6.78 13.68
C LYS A 51 -2.60 5.98 13.25
N ILE A 52 -2.38 4.72 12.91
CA ILE A 52 -3.42 3.79 12.43
C ILE A 52 -3.33 2.43 13.09
N ASP A 53 -4.46 1.74 13.16
CA ASP A 53 -4.61 0.40 13.71
C ASP A 53 -5.45 -0.47 12.74
N PRO A 54 -4.85 -1.45 12.04
CA PRO A 54 -5.55 -2.31 11.10
C PRO A 54 -6.67 -3.14 11.74
N SER A 55 -6.57 -3.44 13.04
CA SER A 55 -7.61 -4.17 13.78
C SER A 55 -8.80 -3.29 14.17
N ARG A 56 -8.65 -1.96 14.10
CA ARG A 56 -9.69 -0.96 14.41
C ARG A 56 -9.75 0.11 13.32
N PRO A 57 -10.15 -0.25 12.08
CA PRO A 57 -10.16 0.65 10.93
C PRO A 57 -11.13 1.85 11.08
N ASP A 58 -12.11 1.72 11.95
CA ASP A 58 -13.14 2.69 12.29
C ASP A 58 -12.76 3.60 13.48
N TRP A 59 -11.60 3.38 14.09
CA TRP A 59 -11.15 4.16 15.24
C TRP A 59 -11.14 5.67 14.95
N LEU A 60 -11.94 6.42 15.72
CA LEU A 60 -12.19 7.85 15.50
C LEU A 60 -10.92 8.71 15.46
N GLY A 61 -9.92 8.37 16.27
CA GLY A 61 -8.68 9.14 16.43
C GLY A 61 -7.56 8.78 15.45
N ARG A 62 -7.84 7.94 14.44
CA ARG A 62 -6.84 7.54 13.44
C ARG A 62 -6.57 8.68 12.45
N ASP A 63 -5.37 8.68 11.91
CA ASP A 63 -5.07 9.52 10.75
C ASP A 63 -5.81 9.03 9.50
N ARG A 64 -6.10 9.94 8.58
CA ARG A 64 -6.86 9.67 7.35
C ARG A 64 -6.00 10.00 6.13
N PHE A 65 -5.92 9.06 5.21
CA PHE A 65 -5.29 9.25 3.91
C PHE A 65 -6.35 9.15 2.81
N ILE A 66 -6.32 10.10 1.87
CA ILE A 66 -7.21 10.14 0.70
C ILE A 66 -6.34 10.15 -0.55
N LEU A 67 -6.40 9.09 -1.35
CA LEU A 67 -5.67 8.99 -2.61
C LEU A 67 -6.43 9.72 -3.71
N SER A 68 -6.19 11.02 -3.87
CA SER A 68 -6.84 11.83 -4.92
C SER A 68 -6.54 11.32 -6.34
N LYS A 69 -5.32 10.84 -6.59
CA LYS A 69 -4.94 10.12 -7.83
C LYS A 69 -5.46 8.67 -7.82
N GLY A 70 -6.78 8.51 -7.77
CA GLY A 70 -7.47 7.23 -7.55
C GLY A 70 -7.09 6.11 -8.54
N HIS A 71 -6.62 6.46 -9.74
CA HIS A 71 -6.09 5.48 -10.70
C HIS A 71 -4.90 4.66 -10.15
N ALA A 72 -4.18 5.15 -9.13
CA ALA A 72 -3.10 4.42 -8.47
C ALA A 72 -3.59 3.52 -7.30
N SER A 73 -4.88 3.21 -7.23
CA SER A 73 -5.52 2.43 -6.16
C SER A 73 -4.83 1.12 -5.85
N VAL A 74 -4.35 0.39 -6.86
CA VAL A 74 -3.66 -0.91 -6.68
C VAL A 74 -2.43 -0.82 -5.76
N ALA A 75 -1.70 0.30 -5.77
CA ALA A 75 -0.58 0.50 -4.84
C ALA A 75 -1.06 0.74 -3.40
N LEU A 76 -2.17 1.48 -3.24
CA LEU A 76 -2.80 1.67 -1.94
C LEU A 76 -3.35 0.35 -1.39
N TYR A 77 -4.00 -0.46 -2.23
CA TYR A 77 -4.48 -1.79 -1.83
C TYR A 77 -3.33 -2.71 -1.41
N ALA A 78 -2.22 -2.69 -2.15
CA ALA A 78 -1.02 -3.42 -1.75
C ALA A 78 -0.48 -2.96 -0.38
N ALA A 79 -0.44 -1.65 -0.10
CA ALA A 79 -0.02 -1.13 1.20
C ALA A 79 -0.97 -1.56 2.33
N LEU A 80 -2.29 -1.47 2.13
CA LEU A 80 -3.31 -1.88 3.10
C LEU A 80 -3.26 -3.39 3.39
N CYS A 81 -3.07 -4.20 2.34
CA CYS A 81 -2.86 -5.64 2.43
C CYS A 81 -1.64 -5.97 3.30
N LEU A 82 -0.48 -5.39 2.98
CA LEU A 82 0.75 -5.60 3.75
C LEU A 82 0.64 -5.09 5.20
N ARG A 83 -0.19 -4.06 5.43
CA ARG A 83 -0.42 -3.52 6.75
C ARG A 83 -1.41 -4.36 7.58
N GLY A 84 -2.11 -5.31 6.96
CA GLY A 84 -2.99 -6.26 7.64
C GLY A 84 -4.46 -5.84 7.71
N TYR A 85 -4.91 -4.92 6.85
CA TYR A 85 -6.34 -4.58 6.75
C TYR A 85 -7.17 -5.70 6.11
N PHE A 86 -6.55 -6.51 5.24
CA PHE A 86 -7.13 -7.67 4.59
C PHE A 86 -6.00 -8.59 4.07
N GLY A 87 -6.33 -9.84 3.76
CA GLY A 87 -5.35 -10.84 3.32
C GLY A 87 -4.88 -10.66 1.87
N ARG A 88 -3.81 -11.39 1.51
CA ARG A 88 -3.20 -11.31 0.17
C ARG A 88 -4.08 -11.89 -0.92
N GLU A 89 -5.00 -12.78 -0.56
CA GLU A 89 -6.01 -13.37 -1.43
C GLU A 89 -6.88 -12.29 -2.10
N CYS A 90 -7.22 -11.20 -1.41
CA CYS A 90 -8.02 -10.12 -1.98
C CYS A 90 -7.30 -9.39 -3.13
N MET A 91 -5.96 -9.44 -3.20
CA MET A 91 -5.22 -8.87 -4.35
C MET A 91 -5.53 -9.62 -5.65
N CYS A 92 -6.01 -10.86 -5.57
CA CYS A 92 -6.41 -11.65 -6.73
C CYS A 92 -7.78 -11.29 -7.28
N GLU A 93 -8.57 -10.51 -6.54
CA GLU A 93 -9.95 -10.11 -6.87
C GLU A 93 -10.01 -8.72 -7.53
N PHE A 94 -8.86 -8.09 -7.74
CA PHE A 94 -8.76 -6.80 -8.41
C PHE A 94 -9.23 -6.90 -9.88
N ASP A 95 -10.15 -6.02 -10.27
CA ASP A 95 -10.76 -5.92 -11.61
C ASP A 95 -10.41 -4.63 -12.37
#